data_AF-A0AB33FEH3-F1
#
_entry.id   AF-A0AB33FEH3-F1
#
_cell.length_a   1.000
_cell.length_b   1.000
_cell.length_c   1.000
_cell.angle_alpha   90.00
_cell.angle_beta   90.00
_cell.angle_gamma   90.00
#
_symmetry.space_group_name_H-M   'P 1'
#
loop_
_entity.id
_entity.type
_entity.pdbx_description
1 polymer ?
#
loop_
_entity_poly.entity_id
_entity_poly.type
_entity_poly.pdbx_seq_one_letter_code
_entity_poly.pdbx_strand_id
1 'polypeptide(L)'
;MRALSHAQLVDLGARWMRREGFGVVATEVVAVGCREQADVIGFRATCSAVIEAKASRADFLADRAKPHRRTGGLGLYRFFACPEGLIDSAELPVGWGLLYATPRALRAVVRPPGNIWPRRGAAGAAWEVFQHHPDDSAERSVLYSVARRLAGQVGIVRGRSNKP
;
A
#
# COMPACT_ATOMS: atom_id res chain seq x y z
N MET A 1 2.77 0.48 27.39
CA MET A 1 1.83 0.39 26.24
C MET A 1 1.76 -1.06 25.79
N ARG A 2 0.57 -1.61 25.51
CA ARG A 2 0.47 -2.93 24.86
C ARG A 2 1.04 -2.82 23.45
N ALA A 3 1.85 -3.81 23.05
CA ALA A 3 2.33 -3.91 21.68
C ALA A 3 1.13 -4.07 20.73
N LEU A 4 1.13 -3.32 19.62
CA LEU A 4 0.11 -3.45 18.59
C LEU A 4 0.35 -4.75 17.80
N SER A 5 -0.72 -5.51 17.58
CA SER A 5 -0.64 -6.71 16.74
C SER A 5 -0.52 -6.35 15.27
N HIS A 6 -0.04 -7.30 14.46
CA HIS A 6 0.00 -7.17 13.01
C HIS A 6 -1.39 -6.82 12.44
N ALA A 7 -2.44 -7.56 12.82
CA ALA A 7 -3.81 -7.29 12.37
C ALA A 7 -4.28 -5.86 12.69
N GLN A 8 -3.93 -5.33 13.88
CA GLN A 8 -4.27 -3.95 14.23
C GLN A 8 -3.55 -2.94 13.33
N LEU A 9 -2.29 -3.20 12.98
CA LEU A 9 -1.53 -2.36 12.04
C LEU A 9 -2.12 -2.41 10.62
N VAL A 10 -2.54 -3.59 10.16
CA VAL A 10 -3.23 -3.77 8.87
C VAL A 10 -4.52 -2.97 8.81
N ASP A 11 -5.36 -3.07 9.84
CA ASP A 11 -6.61 -2.31 9.95
C ASP A 11 -6.38 -0.80 9.96
N LEU A 12 -5.38 -0.34 10.72
CA LEU A 12 -4.96 1.06 10.76
C LEU A 12 -4.44 1.51 9.39
N GLY A 13 -3.68 0.66 8.70
CA GLY A 13 -3.15 0.88 7.36
C GLY A 13 -4.25 1.03 6.33
N ALA A 14 -5.23 0.14 6.31
CA ALA A 14 -6.37 0.22 5.41
C ALA A 14 -7.18 1.51 5.61
N ARG A 15 -7.40 1.93 6.87
CA ARG A 15 -8.06 3.20 7.18
C ARG A 15 -7.23 4.42 6.75
N TRP A 16 -5.92 4.38 6.95
CA TRP A 16 -5.03 5.45 6.48
C TRP A 16 -5.03 5.55 4.96
N MET A 17 -4.93 4.42 4.26
CA MET A 17 -4.96 4.34 2.80
C MET A 17 -6.23 4.97 2.21
N ARG A 18 -7.41 4.67 2.80
CA ARG A 18 -8.68 5.31 2.38
C ARG A 18 -8.69 6.83 2.61
N ARG A 19 -8.16 7.30 3.74
CA ARG A 19 -8.05 8.75 4.04
C ARG A 19 -7.13 9.48 3.06
N GLU A 20 -6.13 8.80 2.50
CA GLU A 20 -5.25 9.32 1.44
C GLU A 20 -5.90 9.30 0.05
N GLY A 21 -7.20 8.95 -0.05
CA GLY A 21 -7.98 9.03 -1.29
C GLY A 21 -7.84 7.82 -2.21
N PHE A 22 -7.30 6.69 -1.72
CA PHE A 22 -7.34 5.43 -2.46
C PHE A 22 -8.74 4.83 -2.35
N GLY A 23 -9.46 4.81 -3.48
CA GLY A 23 -10.87 4.41 -3.54
C GLY A 23 -11.08 2.89 -3.50
N VAL A 24 -10.08 2.11 -3.91
CA VAL A 24 -10.08 0.65 -3.80
C VAL A 24 -8.98 0.27 -2.82
N VAL A 25 -9.35 -0.34 -1.69
CA VAL A 25 -8.41 -0.78 -0.66
C VAL A 25 -8.73 -2.20 -0.28
N ALA A 26 -7.71 -3.04 -0.21
CA ALA A 26 -7.83 -4.43 0.22
C ALA A 26 -6.65 -4.82 1.11
N THR A 27 -6.86 -5.83 1.95
CA THR A 27 -5.87 -6.32 2.90
C THR A 27 -5.60 -7.79 2.63
N GLU A 28 -4.32 -8.19 2.72
CA GLU A 28 -3.87 -9.58 2.64
C GLU A 28 -4.46 -10.37 1.45
N VAL A 29 -4.67 -9.71 0.30
CA VAL A 29 -5.30 -10.34 -0.86
C VAL A 29 -4.31 -11.26 -1.58
N VAL A 30 -4.68 -12.53 -1.69
CA VAL A 30 -4.03 -13.48 -2.59
C VAL A 30 -4.64 -13.36 -3.99
N ALA A 31 -3.78 -13.29 -5.00
CA ALA A 31 -4.17 -13.27 -6.41
C ALA A 31 -3.37 -14.30 -7.21
N VAL A 32 -4.05 -14.98 -8.14
CA VAL A 32 -3.42 -15.95 -9.04
C VAL A 32 -2.35 -15.25 -9.87
N GLY A 33 -1.16 -15.86 -9.98
CA GLY A 33 -0.04 -15.30 -10.73
C GLY A 33 0.71 -14.18 -9.99
N CYS A 34 0.26 -13.76 -8.81
CA CYS A 34 0.97 -12.82 -7.95
C CYS A 34 1.57 -13.57 -6.75
N ARG A 35 2.90 -13.55 -6.62
CA ARG A 35 3.60 -14.17 -5.49
C ARG A 35 3.66 -13.28 -4.25
N GLU A 36 3.49 -11.97 -4.43
CA GLU A 36 3.51 -11.01 -3.36
C GLU A 36 2.11 -10.86 -2.77
N GLN A 37 2.00 -10.98 -1.45
CA GLN A 37 0.78 -10.70 -0.70
C GLN A 37 1.09 -9.50 0.18
N ALA A 38 0.68 -8.31 -0.26
CA ALA A 38 0.81 -7.10 0.54
C ALA A 38 -0.18 -7.12 1.70
N ASP A 39 0.26 -6.63 2.86
CA ASP A 39 -0.61 -6.55 4.04
C ASP A 39 -1.79 -5.59 3.78
N VAL A 40 -1.52 -4.45 3.15
CA VAL A 40 -2.53 -3.54 2.59
C VAL A 40 -2.12 -3.09 1.20
N ILE A 41 -3.05 -3.07 0.27
CA ILE A 41 -2.90 -2.44 -1.05
C ILE A 41 -4.05 -1.48 -1.34
N GLY A 42 -3.71 -0.34 -1.91
CA GLY A 42 -4.64 0.70 -2.35
C GLY A 42 -4.45 1.04 -3.81
N PHE A 43 -5.55 1.34 -4.50
CA PHE A 43 -5.54 1.87 -5.86
C PHE A 43 -6.29 3.19 -5.98
N ARG A 44 -5.69 4.12 -6.73
CA ARG A 44 -6.27 5.32 -7.33
C ARG A 44 -6.26 5.15 -8.83
N ALA A 45 -7.00 6.01 -9.54
CA ALA A 45 -6.94 6.06 -11.00
C ALA A 45 -5.53 6.36 -11.53
N THR A 46 -4.70 7.03 -10.73
CA THR A 46 -3.36 7.48 -11.10
C THR A 46 -2.24 6.56 -10.63
N CYS A 47 -2.45 5.77 -9.57
CA CYS A 47 -1.38 5.02 -8.93
C CYS A 47 -1.89 3.93 -7.99
N SER A 48 -0.97 3.07 -7.56
CA SER A 48 -1.13 2.11 -6.49
C SER A 48 -0.23 2.45 -5.30
N ALA A 49 -0.58 1.95 -4.12
CA ALA A 49 0.30 1.99 -2.97
C ALA A 49 0.15 0.73 -2.11
N VAL A 50 1.23 0.32 -1.45
CA VAL A 50 1.21 -0.78 -0.47
C VAL A 50 1.68 -0.31 0.90
N ILE A 51 1.14 -0.95 1.94
CA ILE A 51 1.62 -0.83 3.32
C ILE A 51 2.00 -2.23 3.80
N GLU A 52 3.21 -2.35 4.32
CA GLU A 52 3.75 -3.55 4.97
C GLU A 52 3.77 -3.32 6.49
N ALA A 53 2.95 -4.04 7.23
CA ALA A 53 2.82 -3.97 8.68
C ALA A 53 3.92 -4.78 9.39
N LYS A 54 4.66 -4.14 10.29
CA LYS A 54 5.75 -4.75 11.08
C LYS A 54 5.47 -4.57 12.57
N ALA A 55 5.14 -5.67 13.24
CA ALA A 55 4.84 -5.67 14.69
C ALA A 55 6.11 -5.85 15.54
N SER A 56 7.17 -6.40 14.94
CA SER A 56 8.46 -6.63 15.59
C SER A 56 9.65 -6.21 14.71
N ARG A 57 10.81 -6.00 15.33
CA ARG A 57 12.09 -5.77 14.62
C ARG A 57 12.46 -6.96 13.73
N ALA A 58 12.19 -8.18 14.18
CA ALA A 58 12.45 -9.39 13.41
C ALA A 58 11.65 -9.40 12.10
N ASP A 59 10.37 -9.00 12.15
CA ASP A 59 9.53 -8.90 10.95
C ASP A 59 10.15 -7.94 9.92
N PHE A 60 10.62 -6.77 10.38
CA PHE A 60 11.25 -5.78 9.52
C PHE A 60 12.53 -6.30 8.87
N LEU A 61 13.40 -6.97 9.64
CA LEU A 61 14.65 -7.51 9.14
C LEU A 61 14.43 -8.66 8.14
N ALA A 62 13.47 -9.54 8.41
CA ALA A 62 13.12 -10.64 7.50
C ALA A 62 12.57 -10.12 6.16
N ASP A 63 11.86 -8.99 6.18
CA ASP A 63 11.27 -8.41 4.98
C ASP A 63 12.32 -8.01 3.94
N ARG A 64 13.52 -7.60 4.38
CA ARG A 64 14.63 -7.23 3.49
C ARG A 64 15.07 -8.37 2.56
N ALA A 65 14.78 -9.62 2.93
CA ALA A 65 15.11 -10.81 2.15
C ALA A 65 14.05 -11.18 1.09
N LYS A 66 12.88 -10.52 1.08
CA LYS A 66 11.80 -10.87 0.16
C LYS A 66 12.21 -10.62 -1.32
N PRO A 67 11.94 -11.54 -2.26
CA PRO A 67 12.39 -11.42 -3.65
C PRO A 67 11.93 -10.14 -4.37
N HIS A 68 10.67 -9.72 -4.16
CA HIS A 68 10.08 -8.52 -4.76
C HIS A 68 10.67 -7.20 -4.25
N ARG A 69 11.59 -7.25 -3.27
CA ARG A 69 12.43 -6.11 -2.90
C ARG A 69 13.50 -5.78 -3.94
N ARG A 70 13.82 -6.73 -4.84
CA ARG A 70 14.87 -6.60 -5.87
C ARG A 70 14.33 -6.59 -7.30
N THR A 71 13.24 -7.31 -7.56
CA THR A 71 12.75 -7.60 -8.92
C THR A 71 11.56 -6.75 -9.36
N GLY A 72 11.19 -5.72 -8.59
CA GLY A 72 9.87 -5.11 -8.70
C GLY A 72 8.81 -5.90 -7.91
N GLY A 73 7.66 -5.27 -7.68
CA GLY A 73 6.63 -5.76 -6.78
C GLY A 73 5.39 -4.87 -6.84
N LEU A 74 4.45 -5.04 -5.92
CA LEU A 74 3.22 -4.24 -5.85
C LEU A 74 3.52 -2.81 -5.37
N GLY A 75 2.66 -1.87 -5.77
CA GLY A 75 2.66 -0.48 -5.30
C GLY A 75 3.68 0.41 -5.99
N LEU A 76 3.20 1.48 -6.62
CA LEU A 76 4.02 2.63 -7.04
C LEU A 76 4.60 3.34 -5.81
N TYR A 77 3.80 3.51 -4.76
CA TYR A 77 4.27 4.01 -3.46
C TYR A 77 4.26 2.89 -2.44
N ARG A 78 5.25 2.88 -1.54
CA ARG A 78 5.43 1.77 -0.61
C ARG A 78 5.76 2.27 0.78
N PHE A 79 5.08 1.73 1.78
CA PHE A 79 5.18 2.18 3.16
C PHE A 79 5.42 1.00 4.10
N PHE A 80 6.20 1.22 5.15
CA PHE A 80 6.11 0.40 6.35
C PHE A 80 5.15 1.03 7.36
N ALA A 81 4.36 0.21 8.05
CA ALA A 81 3.59 0.62 9.22
C ALA A 81 4.04 -0.17 10.45
N CYS A 82 4.41 0.52 11.52
CA CYS A 82 4.91 -0.14 12.74
C CYS A 82 4.59 0.68 14.00
N PRO A 83 4.69 0.09 15.20
CA PRO A 83 4.72 0.85 16.44
C PRO A 83 5.79 1.95 16.41
N GLU A 84 5.49 3.06 17.08
CA GLU A 84 6.41 4.19 17.18
C GLU A 84 7.78 3.76 17.72
N GLY A 85 8.85 4.14 17.00
CA GLY A 85 10.23 3.83 17.34
C GLY A 85 10.71 2.43 16.94
N LEU A 86 9.87 1.59 16.30
CA LEU A 86 10.29 0.25 15.89
C LEU A 86 11.23 0.26 14.68
N ILE A 87 10.99 1.12 13.69
CA ILE A 87 11.84 1.26 12.50
C ILE A 87 12.33 2.69 12.50
N ASP A 88 13.65 2.91 12.50
CA ASP A 88 14.18 4.26 12.32
C ASP A 88 14.06 4.66 10.84
N SER A 89 13.72 5.92 10.58
CA SER A 89 13.68 6.48 9.23
C SER A 89 15.00 6.31 8.45
N ALA A 90 16.15 6.29 9.13
CA ALA A 90 17.46 6.07 8.53
C ALA A 90 17.67 4.63 8.04
N GLU A 91 16.85 3.67 8.50
CA GLU A 91 16.92 2.27 8.08
C GLU A 91 16.04 1.97 6.86
N LEU A 92 15.25 2.96 6.39
CA LEU A 92 14.33 2.76 5.30
C LEU A 92 15.08 2.50 3.99
N PRO A 93 14.64 1.50 3.19
CA PRO A 93 15.06 1.42 1.81
C PRO A 93 14.68 2.70 1.06
N VAL A 94 15.53 3.11 0.10
CA VAL A 94 15.31 4.33 -0.68
C VAL A 94 13.91 4.35 -1.29
N GLY A 95 13.24 5.49 -1.15
CA GLY A 95 11.89 5.73 -1.68
C GLY A 95 10.75 5.07 -0.91
N TRP A 96 11.01 4.39 0.20
CA TRP A 96 9.96 3.91 1.10
C TRP A 96 9.50 5.01 2.05
N GLY A 97 8.20 5.03 2.32
CA GLY A 97 7.63 5.81 3.41
C GLY A 97 7.55 5.01 4.72
N LEU A 98 7.29 5.73 5.80
CA LEU A 98 7.18 5.17 7.14
C LEU A 98 6.01 5.80 7.88
N LEU A 99 5.18 4.92 8.46
CA LEU A 99 3.99 5.26 9.21
C LEU A 99 4.12 4.69 10.62
N TYR A 100 4.08 5.57 11.63
CA TYR A 100 4.01 5.14 13.02
C TYR A 100 2.57 4.99 13.48
N ALA A 101 2.30 3.86 14.11
CA ALA A 101 1.02 3.56 14.69
C ALA A 101 0.90 4.18 16.08
N THR A 102 -0.16 4.97 16.24
CA THR A 102 -0.72 5.37 17.52
C THR A 102 -1.88 4.43 17.87
N PRO A 103 -2.44 4.49 19.10
CA PRO A 103 -3.59 3.66 19.46
C PRO A 103 -4.82 3.82 18.56
N ARG A 104 -4.94 4.92 17.77
CA ARG A 104 -6.13 5.22 16.97
C ARG A 104 -5.87 5.41 15.48
N ALA A 105 -4.65 5.77 15.08
CA ALA A 105 -4.34 6.11 13.69
C ALA A 105 -2.87 5.85 13.35
N LEU A 106 -2.57 5.80 12.05
CA LEU A 106 -1.21 5.95 11.55
C LEU A 106 -0.86 7.43 11.35
N ARG A 107 0.33 7.81 11.80
CA ARG A 107 0.99 9.10 11.59
C ARG A 107 2.14 8.90 10.61
N ALA A 108 2.17 9.68 9.54
CA ALA A 108 3.28 9.61 8.61
C ALA A 108 4.54 10.28 9.19
N VAL A 109 5.65 9.56 9.13
CA VAL A 109 6.99 10.03 9.52
C VAL A 109 7.79 10.39 8.27
N VAL A 110 7.74 9.50 7.27
CA VAL A 110 8.36 9.69 5.96
C VAL A 110 7.29 9.46 4.89
N ARG A 111 7.04 10.45 4.03
CA ARG A 111 6.05 10.36 2.95
C ARG A 111 6.34 11.38 1.83
N PRO A 112 5.76 11.20 0.63
CA PRO A 112 5.68 12.26 -0.37
C PRO A 112 4.88 13.49 0.13
N PRO A 113 5.17 14.70 -0.39
CA PRO A 113 4.52 15.92 0.03
C PRO A 113 3.11 16.08 -0.54
N GLY A 114 2.13 16.46 0.27
CA GLY A 114 0.75 16.71 -0.21
C GLY A 114 -0.06 15.44 -0.49
N ASN A 115 -1.14 15.57 -1.28
CA ASN A 115 -2.18 14.54 -1.44
C ASN A 115 -2.62 14.30 -2.90
N ILE A 116 -1.82 14.72 -3.89
CA ILE A 116 -2.18 14.59 -5.31
C ILE A 116 -1.94 13.18 -5.85
N TRP A 117 -1.04 12.40 -5.24
CA TRP A 117 -0.74 11.00 -5.59
C TRP A 117 -0.66 10.74 -7.11
N PRO A 118 0.33 11.37 -7.77
CA PRO A 118 0.44 11.39 -9.21
C PRO A 118 0.84 10.01 -9.75
N ARG A 119 0.51 9.77 -11.02
CA ARG A 119 1.08 8.66 -11.78
C ARG A 119 2.58 8.84 -11.95
N ARG A 120 3.26 7.75 -12.30
CA ARG A 120 4.69 7.79 -12.63
C ARG A 120 4.99 8.83 -13.72
N GLY A 121 6.02 9.63 -13.48
CA GLY A 121 6.52 10.66 -14.43
C GLY A 121 5.59 11.85 -14.66
N ALA A 122 4.60 12.07 -13.79
CA ALA A 122 3.66 13.18 -13.89
C ALA A 122 3.81 14.22 -12.77
N ALA A 123 4.91 14.20 -12.03
CA ALA A 123 5.16 15.10 -10.91
C ALA A 123 6.63 15.46 -10.77
N GLY A 124 6.93 16.45 -9.94
CA GLY A 124 8.32 16.86 -9.67
C GLY A 124 9.10 15.86 -8.83
N ALA A 125 10.42 16.07 -8.77
CA ALA A 125 11.40 15.20 -8.12
C ALA A 125 11.03 14.75 -6.68
N ALA A 126 10.34 15.62 -5.92
CA ALA A 126 9.90 15.32 -4.55
C ALA A 126 8.88 14.16 -4.46
N TRP A 127 8.15 13.88 -5.54
CA TRP A 127 7.30 12.70 -5.64
C TRP A 127 8.04 11.50 -6.24
N GLU A 128 8.84 11.75 -7.28
CA GLU A 128 9.54 10.70 -8.03
C GLU A 128 10.50 9.88 -7.16
N VAL A 129 11.13 10.49 -6.16
CA VAL A 129 12.00 9.80 -5.19
C VAL A 129 11.27 8.68 -4.42
N PHE A 130 9.94 8.73 -4.31
CA PHE A 130 9.11 7.72 -3.64
C PHE A 130 8.48 6.71 -4.61
N GLN A 131 8.73 6.82 -5.92
CA GLN A 131 8.04 6.02 -6.93
C GLN A 131 8.85 4.77 -7.33
N HIS A 132 8.29 3.59 -7.05
CA HIS A 132 8.84 2.27 -7.40
C HIS A 132 8.21 1.72 -8.67
N HIS A 133 8.95 0.98 -9.49
CA HIS A 133 8.36 0.34 -10.68
C HIS A 133 7.46 -0.83 -10.23
N PRO A 134 6.12 -0.70 -10.38
CA PRO A 134 5.23 -1.79 -10.01
C PRO A 134 5.27 -2.91 -11.06
N ASP A 135 4.92 -4.12 -10.64
CA ASP A 135 4.56 -5.20 -11.58
C ASP A 135 3.09 -5.04 -11.99
N ASP A 136 2.86 -4.44 -13.16
CA ASP A 136 1.52 -4.15 -13.67
C ASP A 136 0.67 -5.42 -13.86
N SER A 137 1.28 -6.57 -14.18
CA SER A 137 0.57 -7.84 -14.35
C SER A 137 0.08 -8.38 -13.01
N ALA A 138 0.94 -8.32 -11.99
CA ALA A 138 0.60 -8.66 -10.61
C ALA A 138 -0.50 -7.73 -10.07
N GLU A 139 -0.38 -6.41 -10.26
CA GLU A 139 -1.38 -5.44 -9.81
C GLU A 139 -2.73 -5.63 -10.47
N ARG A 140 -2.76 -5.89 -11.79
CA ARG A 140 -4.00 -6.24 -12.49
C ARG A 140 -4.66 -7.49 -11.89
N SER A 141 -3.85 -8.50 -11.55
CA SER A 141 -4.35 -9.74 -10.94
C SER A 141 -4.95 -9.48 -9.55
N VAL A 142 -4.31 -8.62 -8.74
CA VAL A 142 -4.84 -8.17 -7.45
C VAL A 142 -6.14 -7.38 -7.63
N LEU A 143 -6.17 -6.40 -8.54
CA LEU A 143 -7.37 -5.63 -8.86
C LEU A 143 -8.53 -6.52 -9.29
N TYR A 144 -8.30 -7.49 -10.16
CA TYR A 144 -9.32 -8.48 -10.53
C TYR A 144 -9.80 -9.28 -9.32
N SER A 145 -8.88 -9.73 -8.46
CA SER A 145 -9.19 -10.46 -7.23
C SER A 145 -10.09 -9.63 -6.30
N VAL A 146 -9.83 -8.32 -6.16
CA VAL A 146 -10.68 -7.38 -5.40
C VAL A 146 -12.03 -7.18 -6.08
N ALA A 147 -12.03 -6.84 -7.37
CA ALA A 147 -13.24 -6.58 -8.14
C ALA A 147 -14.18 -7.79 -8.14
N ARG A 148 -13.66 -9.01 -8.27
CA ARG A 148 -14.45 -10.25 -8.21
C ARG A 148 -15.16 -10.43 -6.86
N ARG A 149 -14.50 -10.12 -5.75
CA ARG A 149 -15.10 -10.19 -4.39
C ARG A 149 -16.22 -9.18 -4.22
N LEU A 150 -16.05 -7.97 -4.77
CA LEU A 150 -17.08 -6.92 -4.74
C LEU A 150 -18.23 -7.21 -5.72
N ALA A 151 -17.95 -7.72 -6.91
CA ALA A 151 -18.95 -8.02 -7.94
C ALA A 151 -19.95 -9.10 -7.49
N GLY A 152 -19.50 -10.05 -6.66
CA GLY A 152 -20.39 -11.02 -6.00
C GLY A 152 -21.51 -10.38 -5.16
N GLN A 153 -21.42 -9.08 -4.85
CA GLN A 153 -22.41 -8.32 -4.11
C GLN A 153 -23.35 -7.48 -5.00
N VAL A 154 -22.98 -7.19 -6.27
CA VAL A 154 -23.59 -6.12 -7.08
C VAL A 154 -24.08 -6.58 -8.47
N GLY A 155 -23.66 -7.76 -8.97
CA GLY A 155 -24.06 -8.26 -10.30
C GLY A 155 -23.29 -7.59 -11.46
N ILE A 156 -23.95 -7.36 -12.61
CA ILE A 156 -23.33 -6.76 -13.81
C ILE A 156 -23.09 -5.26 -13.58
N VAL A 157 -21.83 -4.82 -13.63
CA VAL A 157 -21.47 -3.40 -13.55
C VAL A 157 -21.89 -2.67 -14.83
N ARG A 158 -22.80 -1.70 -14.71
CA ARG A 158 -23.22 -0.83 -15.82
C ARG A 158 -22.57 0.55 -15.66
N GLY A 159 -21.99 1.06 -16.75
CA GLY A 159 -21.50 2.44 -16.78
C GLY A 159 -22.66 3.44 -16.68
N ARG A 160 -22.37 4.64 -16.18
CA ARG A 160 -23.30 5.77 -16.35
C ARG A 160 -23.33 6.12 -17.84
N SER A 161 -24.49 5.96 -18.48
CA SER A 161 -24.68 6.45 -19.84
C SER A 161 -24.85 7.97 -19.77
N ASN A 162 -23.88 8.71 -20.31
CA ASN A 162 -24.06 10.14 -20.61
C ASN A 162 -24.69 10.30 -22.01
N LYS A 163 -25.74 9.53 -22.34
CA LYS A 163 -26.55 9.86 -23.51
C LYS A 163 -27.43 11.07 -23.13
N PRO A 164 -27.44 12.14 -23.95
CA PRO A 164 -28.37 13.24 -23.76
C PRO A 164 -29.83 12.76 -23.87
#